data_AF-A0A7U9RC86-F1
#
_entry.id   AF-A0A7U9RC86-F1
#
_cell.length_a   1.000
_cell.length_b   1.000
_cell.length_c   1.000
_cell.angle_alpha   90.00
_cell.angle_beta   90.00
_cell.angle_gamma   90.00
#
_symmetry.space_group_name_H-M   'P 1'
#
loop_
_entity.id
_entity.type
_entity.pdbx_description
1 polymer ?
#
loop_
_entity_poly.entity_id
_entity_poly.type
_entity_poly.pdbx_seq_one_letter_code
_entity_poly.pdbx_strand_id
1 'polypeptide(L)'
;MVAHMKNNKVILLFGAAAVLSGMALICQMSVASALKQGGGGIQFFSFGGRAELRNTIEIEEDKADRVKLIYGGKNIKIYPSKDDTVVVKEYLYSSRPEAKASVTYGDGEVLIEGANTRTFVVFGFFWGGGERIEVYVPERRLEEFWVETGSGNITCQPGSLEVVKSIRAKAGSGNIKWGESTAEEISLQAGSGNISAEKLKGNISLQTRSGNINGNKLEGVLNVQSGSGNILLKEVIGSGEMKAGSGNIKVEAPEVTGDIAICTNSGNSSLEIPADLSFHFRADTGSGNIYTDFENQLSFNKKGNHGEGDVGEGKGPTITMEAGSGNVRIEQN
;
A
#
# COMPACT_ATOMS: atom_id res chain seq x y z
N MET A 1 31.60 53.09 -9.20
CA MET A 1 30.82 51.85 -9.39
C MET A 1 31.61 50.55 -9.17
N VAL A 2 32.77 50.58 -8.47
CA VAL A 2 33.60 49.37 -8.20
C VAL A 2 33.69 49.02 -6.71
N ALA A 3 33.24 49.91 -5.80
CA ALA A 3 33.28 49.66 -4.35
C ALA A 3 32.12 48.79 -3.82
N HIS A 4 30.99 48.71 -4.54
CA HIS A 4 29.80 48.01 -4.04
C HIS A 4 29.78 46.49 -4.30
N MET A 5 30.63 45.97 -5.19
CA MET A 5 30.69 44.53 -5.51
C MET A 5 31.62 43.72 -4.60
N LYS A 6 32.53 44.36 -3.85
CA LYS A 6 33.40 43.64 -2.90
C LYS A 6 32.66 43.21 -1.64
N ASN A 7 31.67 43.97 -1.17
CA ASN A 7 30.92 43.63 0.05
C ASN A 7 29.95 42.44 -0.13
N ASN A 8 29.37 42.24 -1.31
CA ASN A 8 28.45 41.10 -1.53
C ASN A 8 29.17 39.74 -1.56
N LYS A 9 30.41 39.67 -2.07
CA LYS A 9 31.20 38.42 -2.03
C LYS A 9 31.62 38.06 -0.61
N VAL A 10 31.95 39.06 0.21
CA VAL A 10 32.31 38.87 1.62
C VAL A 10 31.10 38.40 2.43
N ILE A 11 29.92 39.01 2.24
CA ILE A 11 28.67 38.58 2.90
C ILE A 11 28.27 37.15 2.48
N LEU A 12 28.45 36.76 1.22
CA LEU A 12 28.19 35.39 0.75
C LEU A 12 29.15 34.36 1.36
N LEU A 13 30.44 34.71 1.48
CA LEU A 13 31.47 33.86 2.09
C LEU A 13 31.26 33.70 3.60
N PHE A 14 30.87 34.76 4.31
CA PHE A 14 30.54 34.67 5.74
C PHE A 14 29.21 33.94 5.98
N GLY A 15 28.22 34.09 5.10
CA GLY A 15 26.99 33.31 5.12
C GLY A 15 27.24 31.82 4.90
N ALA A 16 28.10 31.45 3.94
CA ALA A 16 28.49 30.06 3.69
C ALA A 16 29.30 29.47 4.85
N ALA A 17 30.22 30.24 5.46
CA ALA A 17 31.00 29.82 6.61
C ALA A 17 30.15 29.63 7.88
N ALA A 18 29.13 30.48 8.09
CA ALA A 18 28.18 30.36 9.21
C ALA A 18 27.25 29.15 9.07
N VAL A 19 26.85 28.82 7.83
CA VAL A 19 26.09 27.59 7.54
C VAL A 19 26.98 26.35 7.73
N LEU A 20 28.24 26.37 7.27
CA LEU A 20 29.19 25.28 7.45
C LEU A 20 29.54 25.03 8.93
N SER A 21 29.70 26.07 9.74
CA SER A 21 29.99 25.93 11.18
C SER A 21 28.76 25.49 11.99
N GLY A 22 27.56 25.98 11.66
CA GLY A 22 26.31 25.47 12.21
C GLY A 22 26.07 24.00 11.84
N MET A 23 26.43 23.58 10.63
CA MET A 23 26.30 22.20 10.16
C MET A 23 27.36 21.25 10.71
N ALA A 24 28.59 21.72 10.98
CA ALA A 24 29.59 20.93 11.71
C ALA A 24 29.11 20.61 13.13
N LEU A 25 28.42 21.56 13.78
CA LEU A 25 27.79 21.36 15.08
C LEU A 25 26.64 20.32 15.01
N ILE A 26 25.80 20.38 13.97
CA ILE A 26 24.74 19.39 13.72
C ILE A 26 25.33 18.01 13.40
N CYS A 27 26.43 17.93 12.65
CA CYS A 27 27.14 16.66 12.38
C CYS A 27 27.75 16.09 13.67
N GLN A 28 28.36 16.92 14.52
CA GLN A 28 28.89 16.46 15.81
C GLN A 28 27.78 16.03 16.78
N MET A 29 26.65 16.75 16.81
CA MET A 29 25.49 16.40 17.63
C MET A 29 24.77 15.14 17.13
N SER A 30 24.67 14.93 15.81
CA SER A 30 24.07 13.72 15.24
C SER A 30 24.96 12.49 15.38
N VAL A 31 26.29 12.63 15.29
CA VAL A 31 27.25 11.56 15.63
C VAL A 31 27.23 11.21 17.13
N ALA A 32 27.16 12.22 18.02
CA ALA A 32 27.07 11.99 19.46
C ALA A 32 25.71 11.39 19.90
N SER A 33 24.61 11.79 19.24
CA SER A 33 23.28 11.21 19.44
C SER A 33 23.19 9.76 18.91
N ALA A 34 23.82 9.49 17.77
CA ALA A 34 23.94 8.17 17.18
C ALA A 34 24.72 7.17 18.04
N LEU A 35 25.77 7.61 18.73
CA LEU A 35 26.53 6.78 19.67
C LEU A 35 25.77 6.51 20.98
N LYS A 36 24.79 7.36 21.34
CA LYS A 36 23.97 7.21 22.56
C LYS A 36 22.74 6.32 22.37
N GLN A 37 22.21 6.20 21.16
CA GLN A 37 21.06 5.34 20.87
C GLN A 37 21.54 4.01 20.27
N GLY A 38 21.68 2.99 21.12
CA GLY A 38 22.08 1.62 20.76
C GLY A 38 21.06 0.88 19.88
N GLY A 39 20.83 1.34 18.66
CA GLY A 39 20.10 0.64 17.61
C GLY A 39 21.05 0.20 16.50
N GLY A 40 21.35 -1.10 16.43
CA GLY A 40 22.38 -1.70 15.58
C GLY A 40 22.10 -1.64 14.07
N GLY A 41 22.39 -0.49 13.45
CA GLY A 41 22.45 -0.34 11.99
C GLY A 41 23.73 0.38 11.57
N ILE A 42 24.28 0.03 10.41
CA ILE A 42 25.49 0.67 9.87
C ILE A 42 25.11 2.05 9.35
N GLN A 43 25.84 3.09 9.78
CA GLN A 43 25.59 4.47 9.38
C GLN A 43 26.50 4.88 8.22
N PHE A 44 25.91 5.43 7.16
CA PHE A 44 26.63 5.98 6.02
C PHE A 44 26.32 7.48 5.86
N PHE A 45 27.34 8.26 5.52
CA PHE A 45 27.20 9.67 5.15
C PHE A 45 27.40 9.80 3.64
N SER A 46 26.46 10.44 2.95
CA SER A 46 26.59 10.79 1.52
C SER A 46 26.49 12.31 1.35
N PHE A 47 27.48 12.91 0.68
CA PHE A 47 27.56 14.35 0.41
C PHE A 47 27.05 14.64 -1.00
N GLY A 48 25.73 14.77 -1.15
CA GLY A 48 25.09 14.96 -2.46
C GLY A 48 25.31 13.79 -3.44
N GLY A 49 24.37 13.62 -4.40
CA GLY A 49 24.47 12.59 -5.43
C GLY A 49 23.14 11.89 -5.74
N ARG A 50 23.12 11.11 -6.82
CA ARG A 50 22.03 10.20 -7.17
C ARG A 50 22.40 8.78 -6.72
N ALA A 51 21.42 8.01 -6.26
CA ALA A 51 21.64 6.59 -6.07
C ALA A 51 21.97 5.94 -7.43
N GLU A 52 23.04 5.16 -7.48
CA GLU A 52 23.52 4.48 -8.69
C GLU A 52 23.25 2.99 -8.58
N LEU A 53 23.20 2.27 -9.71
CA LEU A 53 23.10 0.82 -9.70
C LEU A 53 24.37 0.23 -9.03
N ARG A 54 24.21 -0.40 -7.87
CA ARG A 54 25.31 -0.97 -7.08
C ARG A 54 25.29 -2.50 -7.00
N ASN A 55 24.14 -3.10 -7.26
CA ASN A 55 23.96 -4.55 -7.24
C ASN A 55 22.89 -4.98 -8.25
N THR A 56 23.07 -6.18 -8.80
CA THR A 56 22.08 -6.86 -9.63
C THR A 56 22.08 -8.32 -9.22
N ILE A 57 20.91 -8.80 -8.82
CA ILE A 57 20.65 -10.18 -8.43
C ILE A 57 19.72 -10.76 -9.49
N GLU A 58 20.10 -11.90 -10.06
CA GLU A 58 19.32 -12.60 -11.07
C GLU A 58 18.99 -13.99 -10.53
N ILE A 59 17.70 -14.31 -10.51
CA ILE A 59 17.18 -15.61 -10.08
C ILE A 59 16.50 -16.23 -11.29
N GLU A 60 17.13 -17.28 -11.81
CA GLU A 60 16.57 -18.08 -12.88
C GLU A 60 15.32 -18.81 -12.41
N GLU A 61 14.40 -19.02 -13.33
CA GLU A 61 13.08 -19.58 -13.06
C GLU A 61 13.11 -20.95 -12.35
N ASP A 62 14.07 -21.81 -12.73
CA ASP A 62 14.23 -23.15 -12.19
C ASP A 62 14.79 -23.17 -10.76
N LYS A 63 15.19 -22.02 -10.22
CA LYS A 63 15.78 -21.89 -8.88
C LYS A 63 14.79 -21.48 -7.81
N ALA A 64 13.59 -21.00 -8.17
CA ALA A 64 12.65 -20.47 -7.19
C ALA A 64 11.19 -20.52 -7.65
N ASP A 65 10.37 -21.26 -6.93
CA ASP A 65 8.91 -21.16 -7.02
C ASP A 65 8.39 -19.98 -6.18
N ARG A 66 9.12 -19.63 -5.12
CA ARG A 66 8.76 -18.58 -4.15
C ARG A 66 9.87 -17.55 -4.03
N VAL A 67 9.51 -16.28 -4.12
CA VAL A 67 10.47 -15.18 -3.98
C VAL A 67 10.02 -14.22 -2.90
N LYS A 68 10.91 -13.98 -1.94
CA LYS A 68 10.68 -13.08 -0.81
C LYS A 68 11.73 -11.98 -0.75
N LEU A 69 11.30 -10.73 -0.74
CA LEU A 69 12.16 -9.56 -0.62
C LEU A 69 11.84 -8.78 0.66
N ILE A 70 12.85 -8.49 1.47
CA ILE A 70 12.72 -7.73 2.72
C ILE A 70 13.72 -6.57 2.72
N TYR A 71 13.23 -5.34 2.79
CA TYR A 71 14.08 -4.14 2.82
C TYR A 71 13.64 -3.15 3.91
N GLY A 72 14.55 -2.76 4.81
CA GLY A 72 14.20 -1.91 5.96
C GLY A 72 13.52 -0.58 5.62
N GLY A 73 14.00 0.18 4.63
CA GLY A 73 13.47 1.52 4.34
C GLY A 73 13.61 2.00 2.90
N LYS A 74 13.82 1.09 1.97
CA LYS A 74 14.01 1.41 0.55
C LYS A 74 12.65 1.41 -0.16
N ASN A 75 12.45 2.33 -1.10
CA ASN A 75 11.30 2.24 -1.99
C ASN A 75 11.49 1.05 -2.93
N ILE A 76 10.46 0.23 -3.08
CA ILE A 76 10.50 -0.96 -3.93
C ILE A 76 9.55 -0.73 -5.10
N LYS A 77 10.08 -0.83 -6.31
CA LYS A 77 9.33 -0.74 -7.56
C LYS A 77 9.33 -2.09 -8.25
N ILE A 78 8.15 -2.63 -8.50
CA ILE A 78 7.96 -3.92 -9.15
C ILE A 78 7.47 -3.66 -10.57
N TYR A 79 8.08 -4.39 -11.51
CA TYR A 79 7.80 -4.35 -12.93
C TYR A 79 7.48 -5.76 -13.38
N PRO A 80 6.23 -6.06 -13.80
CA PRO A 80 5.95 -7.27 -14.54
C PRO A 80 6.82 -7.32 -15.80
N SER A 81 7.40 -8.48 -16.09
CA SER A 81 8.38 -8.69 -17.16
C SER A 81 8.04 -9.93 -17.98
N LYS A 82 8.34 -9.87 -19.27
CA LYS A 82 8.20 -11.02 -20.19
C LYS A 82 9.42 -11.95 -20.16
N ASP A 83 10.47 -11.53 -19.47
CA ASP A 83 11.65 -12.35 -19.25
C ASP A 83 11.35 -13.43 -18.20
N ASP A 84 12.01 -14.58 -18.29
CA ASP A 84 11.80 -15.73 -17.39
C ASP A 84 12.60 -15.60 -16.08
N THR A 85 13.40 -14.54 -15.93
CA THR A 85 14.29 -14.34 -14.78
C THR A 85 13.73 -13.27 -13.86
N VAL A 86 13.70 -13.54 -12.56
CA VAL A 86 13.49 -12.48 -11.57
C VAL A 86 14.78 -11.68 -11.44
N VAL A 87 14.70 -10.37 -11.70
CA VAL A 87 15.87 -9.47 -11.62
C VAL A 87 15.64 -8.42 -10.55
N VAL A 88 16.56 -8.33 -9.59
CA VAL A 88 16.55 -7.31 -8.54
C VAL A 88 17.74 -6.38 -8.72
N LYS A 89 17.46 -5.10 -8.96
CA LYS A 89 18.45 -4.03 -9.13
C LYS A 89 18.44 -3.11 -7.92
N GLU A 90 19.59 -3.01 -7.25
CA GLU A 90 19.74 -2.13 -6.09
C GLU A 90 20.41 -0.82 -6.50
N TYR A 91 19.65 0.28 -6.42
CA TYR A 91 20.19 1.62 -6.60
C TYR A 91 20.49 2.21 -5.23
N LEU A 92 21.78 2.30 -4.89
CA LEU A 92 22.26 2.67 -3.56
C LEU A 92 23.26 3.82 -3.63
N TYR A 93 23.39 4.58 -2.53
CA TYR A 93 24.45 5.57 -2.41
C TYR A 93 25.81 4.90 -2.16
N SER A 94 25.84 3.94 -1.25
CA SER A 94 27.06 3.22 -0.88
C SER A 94 27.37 2.10 -1.88
N SER A 95 28.60 2.06 -2.37
CA SER A 95 29.12 0.94 -3.17
C SER A 95 29.66 -0.21 -2.33
N ARG A 96 29.69 -0.06 -1.00
CA ARG A 96 30.30 -1.05 -0.10
C ARG A 96 29.51 -2.36 -0.09
N PRO A 97 30.17 -3.53 0.01
CA PRO A 97 29.49 -4.82 0.04
C PRO A 97 28.45 -4.95 1.16
N GLU A 98 28.70 -4.37 2.33
CA GLU A 98 27.80 -4.45 3.50
C GLU A 98 26.52 -3.63 3.34
N ALA A 99 26.40 -2.84 2.26
CA ALA A 99 25.21 -2.09 1.93
C ALA A 99 24.26 -2.83 0.96
N LYS A 100 24.74 -3.92 0.34
CA LYS A 100 24.01 -4.71 -0.65
C LYS A 100 23.17 -5.79 0.04
N ALA A 101 22.16 -6.30 -0.65
CA ALA A 101 21.36 -7.40 -0.13
C ALA A 101 22.14 -8.73 -0.08
N SER A 102 21.79 -9.56 0.91
CA SER A 102 22.15 -10.97 0.94
C SER A 102 21.06 -11.82 0.28
N VAL A 103 21.46 -12.93 -0.33
CA VAL A 103 20.55 -13.88 -1.00
C VAL A 103 20.72 -15.26 -0.37
N THR A 104 19.62 -15.85 0.06
CA THR A 104 19.57 -17.19 0.64
C THR A 104 18.65 -18.07 -0.20
N TYR A 105 19.17 -19.21 -0.64
CA TYR A 105 18.42 -20.22 -1.38
C TYR A 105 17.98 -21.33 -0.42
N GLY A 106 16.69 -21.67 -0.47
CA GLY A 106 16.08 -22.77 0.24
C GLY A 106 15.36 -23.72 -0.71
N ASP A 107 14.54 -24.61 -0.14
CA ASP A 107 13.75 -25.60 -0.89
C ASP A 107 12.64 -24.92 -1.72
N GLY A 108 12.97 -24.49 -2.95
CA GLY A 108 12.07 -23.77 -3.85
C GLY A 108 11.79 -22.31 -3.45
N GLU A 109 12.51 -21.76 -2.47
CA GLU A 109 12.38 -20.37 -2.03
C GLU A 109 13.69 -19.60 -2.17
N VAL A 110 13.61 -18.36 -2.64
CA VAL A 110 14.72 -17.40 -2.58
C VAL A 110 14.34 -16.21 -1.72
N LEU A 111 15.13 -15.99 -0.67
CA LEU A 111 15.02 -14.86 0.24
C LEU A 111 16.11 -13.84 -0.07
N ILE A 112 15.70 -12.61 -0.36
CA ILE A 112 16.56 -11.44 -0.58
C ILE A 112 16.36 -10.46 0.58
N GLU A 113 17.41 -10.26 1.37
CA GLU A 113 17.39 -9.36 2.53
C GLU A 113 18.30 -8.16 2.31
N GLY A 114 17.72 -6.98 2.21
CA GLY A 114 18.46 -5.73 2.12
C GLY A 114 19.18 -5.40 3.42
N ALA A 115 20.41 -4.89 3.32
CA ALA A 115 21.20 -4.52 4.48
C ALA A 115 20.53 -3.43 5.35
N ASN A 116 20.62 -3.59 6.67
CA ASN A 116 20.12 -2.63 7.65
C ASN A 116 21.04 -1.41 7.76
N THR A 117 20.93 -0.51 6.79
CA THR A 117 21.78 0.68 6.64
C THR A 117 20.98 1.96 6.83
N ARG A 118 21.53 2.90 7.60
CA ARG A 118 21.01 4.26 7.74
C ARG A 118 21.91 5.21 6.97
N THR A 119 21.45 5.66 5.81
CA THR A 119 22.17 6.65 5.00
C THR A 119 21.66 8.06 5.32
N PHE A 120 22.53 8.90 5.86
CA PHE A 120 22.28 10.33 6.05
C PHE A 120 22.82 11.11 4.84
N VAL A 121 21.92 11.76 4.11
CA VAL A 121 22.27 12.61 2.96
C VAL A 121 22.47 14.05 3.43
N VAL A 122 23.69 14.56 3.31
CA VAL A 122 24.05 15.95 3.65
C VAL A 122 24.20 16.73 2.33
N PHE A 123 23.54 17.88 2.20
CA PHE A 123 23.51 18.77 1.02
C PHE A 123 22.77 18.29 -0.26
N GLY A 124 22.07 17.13 -0.24
CA GLY A 124 21.49 16.51 -1.46
C GLY A 124 19.97 16.57 -1.67
N PHE A 125 19.21 17.28 -0.82
CA PHE A 125 17.74 17.11 -0.75
C PHE A 125 16.92 17.51 -2.00
N PHE A 126 17.52 18.17 -3.00
CA PHE A 126 16.77 18.84 -4.06
C PHE A 126 16.94 18.28 -5.49
N TRP A 127 17.90 17.37 -5.77
CA TRP A 127 18.27 17.07 -7.17
C TRP A 127 18.56 15.60 -7.53
N GLY A 128 18.50 14.64 -6.60
CA GLY A 128 18.90 13.24 -6.87
C GLY A 128 17.89 12.19 -6.38
N GLY A 129 17.52 11.25 -7.25
CA GLY A 129 16.67 10.11 -6.88
C GLY A 129 17.31 9.31 -5.74
N GLY A 130 16.53 9.12 -4.67
CA GLY A 130 16.96 8.38 -3.48
C GLY A 130 17.18 6.90 -3.77
N GLU A 131 17.66 6.19 -2.75
CA GLU A 131 17.86 4.74 -2.84
C GLU A 131 16.53 4.03 -3.14
N ARG A 132 16.60 3.05 -4.04
CA ARG A 132 15.43 2.28 -4.47
C ARG A 132 15.84 0.91 -4.96
N ILE A 133 14.89 -0.01 -4.88
CA ILE A 133 15.00 -1.36 -5.41
C ILE A 133 14.04 -1.47 -6.59
N GLU A 134 14.55 -1.90 -7.74
CA GLU A 134 13.72 -2.25 -8.89
C GLU A 134 13.70 -3.77 -9.01
N VAL A 135 12.51 -4.35 -9.06
CA VAL A 135 12.26 -5.79 -9.12
C VAL A 135 11.51 -6.07 -10.40
N TYR A 136 12.09 -6.88 -11.27
CA TYR A 136 11.45 -7.36 -12.49
C TYR A 136 10.98 -8.77 -12.21
N VAL A 137 9.68 -9.01 -12.33
CA VAL A 137 9.05 -10.28 -11.97
C VAL A 137 8.48 -10.89 -13.25
N PRO A 138 8.79 -12.15 -13.58
CA PRO A 138 8.24 -12.81 -14.75
C PRO A 138 6.71 -12.82 -14.65
N GLU A 139 6.04 -12.56 -15.77
CA GLU A 139 4.57 -12.57 -15.85
C GLU A 139 3.97 -13.97 -15.64
N ARG A 140 4.78 -15.01 -15.34
CA ARG A 140 4.36 -16.41 -15.20
C ARG A 140 5.27 -17.15 -14.23
N ARG A 141 4.72 -18.21 -13.58
CA ARG A 141 5.45 -19.34 -12.93
C ARG A 141 5.89 -19.16 -11.47
N LEU A 142 5.71 -18.01 -10.84
CA LEU A 142 5.86 -17.93 -9.38
C LEU A 142 4.64 -18.53 -8.68
N GLU A 143 4.88 -19.40 -7.70
CA GLU A 143 3.85 -19.82 -6.74
C GLU A 143 3.55 -18.70 -5.74
N GLU A 144 4.59 -18.06 -5.20
CA GLU A 144 4.44 -16.99 -4.22
C GLU A 144 5.41 -15.82 -4.46
N PHE A 145 4.89 -14.61 -4.32
CA PHE A 145 5.68 -13.39 -4.38
C PHE A 145 5.42 -12.52 -3.14
N TRP A 146 6.45 -12.36 -2.31
CA TRP A 146 6.40 -11.58 -1.08
C TRP A 146 7.36 -10.39 -1.15
N VAL A 147 6.85 -9.21 -0.84
CA VAL A 147 7.65 -7.99 -0.71
C VAL A 147 7.33 -7.25 0.58
N GLU A 148 8.36 -6.90 1.35
CA GLU A 148 8.22 -6.16 2.60
C GLU A 148 9.18 -4.97 2.67
N THR A 149 8.66 -3.85 3.16
CA THR A 149 9.48 -2.74 3.61
C THR A 149 8.99 -2.10 4.91
N GLY A 150 9.92 -1.63 5.73
CA GLY A 150 9.60 -0.90 6.97
C GLY A 150 9.05 0.50 6.67
N SER A 151 9.86 1.37 6.06
CA SER A 151 9.48 2.78 5.82
C SER A 151 9.37 3.20 4.35
N GLY A 152 9.74 2.33 3.41
CA GLY A 152 9.64 2.63 1.97
C GLY A 152 8.22 2.48 1.42
N ASN A 153 7.99 3.02 0.24
CA ASN A 153 6.76 2.74 -0.53
C ASN A 153 6.97 1.49 -1.39
N ILE A 154 5.90 0.72 -1.60
CA ILE A 154 5.86 -0.39 -2.56
C ILE A 154 5.01 0.07 -3.75
N THR A 155 5.53 -0.08 -4.96
CA THR A 155 4.81 0.25 -6.19
C THR A 155 4.94 -0.87 -7.21
N CYS A 156 3.88 -1.62 -7.46
CA CYS A 156 3.78 -2.48 -8.63
C CYS A 156 3.27 -1.64 -9.81
N GLN A 157 4.07 -1.56 -10.87
CA GLN A 157 3.71 -0.83 -12.08
C GLN A 157 2.60 -1.56 -12.85
N PRO A 158 1.85 -0.85 -13.71
CA PRO A 158 0.92 -1.49 -14.63
C PRO A 158 1.61 -2.57 -15.50
N GLY A 159 0.95 -3.70 -15.65
CA GLY A 159 1.39 -4.91 -16.34
C GLY A 159 0.71 -6.10 -15.69
N SER A 160 0.36 -7.15 -16.43
CA SER A 160 -0.38 -8.29 -15.87
C SER A 160 0.58 -9.19 -15.09
N LEU A 161 0.69 -8.99 -13.78
CA LEU A 161 1.45 -9.88 -12.93
C LEU A 161 0.59 -11.09 -12.54
N GLU A 162 0.95 -12.28 -13.03
CA GLU A 162 0.27 -13.52 -12.70
C GLU A 162 1.15 -14.38 -11.78
N VAL A 163 0.62 -14.69 -10.60
CA VAL A 163 1.26 -15.54 -9.58
C VAL A 163 0.26 -16.60 -9.19
N VAL A 164 0.67 -17.85 -9.04
CA VAL A 164 -0.28 -18.97 -8.89
C VAL A 164 -1.03 -18.88 -7.56
N LYS A 165 -0.31 -18.89 -6.43
CA LYS A 165 -0.93 -19.00 -5.10
C LYS A 165 -1.09 -17.64 -4.45
N SER A 166 0.01 -16.93 -4.16
CA SER A 166 -0.11 -15.71 -3.36
C SER A 166 0.83 -14.56 -3.70
N ILE A 167 0.25 -13.37 -3.70
CA ILE A 167 0.95 -12.10 -3.73
C ILE A 167 0.81 -11.45 -2.35
N ARG A 168 1.92 -11.07 -1.73
CA ARG A 168 1.93 -10.38 -0.43
C ARG A 168 2.81 -9.16 -0.47
N ALA A 169 2.25 -8.01 -0.13
CA ALA A 169 2.97 -6.76 -0.02
C ALA A 169 2.74 -6.11 1.34
N LYS A 170 3.82 -5.82 2.06
CA LYS A 170 3.75 -5.21 3.39
C LYS A 170 4.62 -3.98 3.50
N ALA A 171 4.00 -2.85 3.85
CA ALA A 171 4.70 -1.60 4.16
C ALA A 171 4.41 -1.18 5.60
N GLY A 172 5.44 -0.95 6.43
CA GLY A 172 5.23 -0.48 7.80
C GLY A 172 4.63 0.93 7.84
N SER A 173 5.33 1.91 7.27
CA SER A 173 4.89 3.32 7.26
C SER A 173 4.65 3.91 5.87
N GLY A 174 5.12 3.25 4.81
CA GLY A 174 4.95 3.72 3.44
C GLY A 174 3.63 3.31 2.81
N ASN A 175 3.36 3.88 1.63
CA ASN A 175 2.16 3.58 0.85
C ASN A 175 2.39 2.35 -0.04
N ILE A 176 1.30 1.66 -0.38
CA ILE A 176 1.29 0.60 -1.39
C ILE A 176 0.45 1.09 -2.57
N LYS A 177 1.05 1.13 -3.76
CA LYS A 177 0.33 1.24 -5.03
C LYS A 177 0.53 -0.05 -5.79
N TRP A 178 -0.54 -0.79 -6.07
CA TRP A 178 -0.48 -2.09 -6.73
C TRP A 178 -1.29 -2.08 -8.01
N GLY A 179 -0.64 -2.41 -9.12
CA GLY A 179 -1.25 -2.51 -10.45
C GLY A 179 -1.88 -3.88 -10.71
N GLU A 180 -2.25 -4.10 -11.97
CA GLU A 180 -2.97 -5.29 -12.44
C GLU A 180 -2.29 -6.60 -12.02
N SER A 181 -3.03 -7.50 -11.35
CA SER A 181 -2.48 -8.77 -10.90
C SER A 181 -3.55 -9.84 -10.70
N THR A 182 -3.18 -11.09 -10.97
CA THR A 182 -4.03 -12.26 -10.71
C THR A 182 -3.28 -13.25 -9.84
N ALA A 183 -3.92 -13.72 -8.76
CA ALA A 183 -3.47 -14.83 -7.93
C ALA A 183 -4.66 -15.47 -7.20
N GLU A 184 -4.50 -16.66 -6.62
CA GLU A 184 -5.52 -17.20 -5.71
C GLU A 184 -5.74 -16.25 -4.52
N GLU A 185 -4.65 -15.72 -3.94
CA GLU A 185 -4.66 -14.82 -2.78
C GLU A 185 -3.80 -13.56 -3.02
N ILE A 186 -4.34 -12.38 -2.76
CA ILE A 186 -3.62 -11.10 -2.83
C ILE A 186 -3.78 -10.36 -1.51
N SER A 187 -2.69 -10.18 -0.76
CA SER A 187 -2.69 -9.45 0.53
C SER A 187 -1.81 -8.21 0.47
N LEU A 188 -2.42 -7.03 0.57
CA LEU A 188 -1.74 -5.74 0.63
C LEU A 188 -1.96 -5.12 2.02
N GLN A 189 -0.87 -4.91 2.76
CA GLN A 189 -0.92 -4.42 4.14
C GLN A 189 -0.03 -3.20 4.34
N ALA A 190 -0.62 -2.09 4.75
CA ALA A 190 0.11 -0.88 5.13
C ALA A 190 -0.12 -0.60 6.62
N GLY A 191 0.91 -0.28 7.41
CA GLY A 191 0.69 0.14 8.80
C GLY A 191 0.01 1.50 8.84
N SER A 192 0.73 2.55 8.45
CA SER A 192 0.20 3.94 8.46
C SER A 192 -0.06 4.53 7.08
N GLY A 193 0.40 3.87 6.00
CA GLY A 193 0.26 4.36 4.63
C GLY A 193 -1.10 4.04 4.00
N ASN A 194 -1.36 4.68 2.86
CA ASN A 194 -2.51 4.41 2.01
C ASN A 194 -2.27 3.19 1.11
N ILE A 195 -3.35 2.53 0.71
CA ILE A 195 -3.34 1.48 -0.31
C ILE A 195 -4.13 1.96 -1.52
N SER A 196 -3.54 1.82 -2.70
CA SER A 196 -4.19 2.01 -4.00
C SER A 196 -4.04 0.71 -4.79
N ALA A 197 -5.14 0.06 -5.14
CA ALA A 197 -5.17 -1.20 -5.87
C ALA A 197 -5.96 -1.04 -7.17
N GLU A 198 -5.40 -1.52 -8.28
CA GLU A 198 -6.02 -1.44 -9.60
C GLU A 198 -6.03 -2.83 -10.27
N LYS A 199 -7.21 -3.29 -10.73
CA LYS A 199 -7.38 -4.52 -11.52
C LYS A 199 -6.80 -5.78 -10.86
N LEU A 200 -7.28 -6.08 -9.66
CA LEU A 200 -6.88 -7.29 -8.94
C LEU A 200 -7.92 -8.38 -9.14
N LYS A 201 -7.45 -9.62 -9.30
CA LYS A 201 -8.31 -10.81 -9.41
C LYS A 201 -7.85 -11.90 -8.45
N GLY A 202 -8.75 -12.38 -7.60
CA GLY A 202 -8.49 -13.40 -6.58
C GLY A 202 -9.23 -13.17 -5.26
N ASN A 203 -8.79 -13.83 -4.20
CA ASN A 203 -9.17 -13.48 -2.83
C ASN A 203 -8.31 -12.28 -2.38
N ILE A 204 -8.94 -11.12 -2.24
CA ILE A 204 -8.25 -9.83 -2.11
C ILE A 204 -8.39 -9.31 -0.68
N SER A 205 -7.27 -9.24 0.03
CA SER A 205 -7.17 -8.65 1.36
C SER A 205 -6.41 -7.31 1.34
N LEU A 206 -7.09 -6.21 1.64
CA LEU A 206 -6.50 -4.87 1.70
C LEU A 206 -6.63 -4.31 3.13
N GLN A 207 -5.53 -4.05 3.80
CA GLN A 207 -5.56 -3.65 5.21
C GLN A 207 -4.66 -2.47 5.53
N THR A 208 -5.20 -1.48 6.24
CA THR A 208 -4.41 -0.39 6.82
C THR A 208 -4.89 0.02 8.21
N ARG A 209 -3.97 0.46 9.08
CA ARG A 209 -4.36 0.94 10.41
C ARG A 209 -4.96 2.34 10.37
N SER A 210 -4.41 3.22 9.55
CA SER A 210 -4.76 4.64 9.57
C SER A 210 -4.86 5.29 8.18
N GLY A 211 -4.45 4.60 7.12
CA GLY A 211 -4.54 5.11 5.75
C GLY A 211 -5.91 4.92 5.12
N ASN A 212 -6.09 5.54 3.96
CA ASN A 212 -7.21 5.29 3.07
C ASN A 212 -6.91 4.08 2.17
N ILE A 213 -7.96 3.36 1.78
CA ILE A 213 -7.90 2.30 0.78
C ILE A 213 -8.71 2.75 -0.44
N ASN A 214 -8.07 2.80 -1.60
CA ASN A 214 -8.73 3.03 -2.88
C ASN A 214 -8.55 1.80 -3.76
N GLY A 215 -9.65 1.19 -4.17
CA GLY A 215 -9.68 0.04 -5.07
C GLY A 215 -10.43 0.37 -6.35
N ASN A 216 -9.92 -0.08 -7.48
CA ASN A 216 -10.61 0.04 -8.77
C ASN A 216 -10.50 -1.28 -9.53
N LYS A 217 -11.63 -1.82 -10.02
CA LYS A 217 -11.72 -3.12 -10.70
C LYS A 217 -11.15 -4.25 -9.84
N LEU A 218 -11.91 -4.66 -8.83
CA LEU A 218 -11.52 -5.76 -7.94
C LEU A 218 -12.47 -6.93 -8.19
N GLU A 219 -11.92 -8.08 -8.58
CA GLU A 219 -12.67 -9.27 -8.96
C GLU A 219 -12.38 -10.43 -8.00
N GLY A 220 -13.41 -10.98 -7.36
CA GLY A 220 -13.32 -12.13 -6.45
C GLY A 220 -13.86 -11.86 -5.04
N VAL A 221 -13.26 -12.47 -4.02
CA VAL A 221 -13.71 -12.32 -2.62
C VAL A 221 -12.89 -11.27 -1.90
N LEU A 222 -13.52 -10.21 -1.42
CA LEU A 222 -12.85 -9.06 -0.81
C LEU A 222 -12.88 -9.12 0.72
N ASN A 223 -11.75 -8.76 1.33
CA ASN A 223 -11.63 -8.44 2.76
C ASN A 223 -10.86 -7.12 2.90
N VAL A 224 -11.58 -6.02 3.10
CA VAL A 224 -11.00 -4.68 3.10
C VAL A 224 -11.20 -4.03 4.46
N GLN A 225 -10.11 -3.60 5.10
CA GLN A 225 -10.16 -3.03 6.45
C GLN A 225 -9.31 -1.77 6.59
N SER A 226 -9.92 -0.70 7.12
CA SER A 226 -9.19 0.48 7.59
C SER A 226 -9.55 0.82 9.04
N GLY A 227 -8.56 1.04 9.89
CA GLY A 227 -8.82 1.45 11.28
C GLY A 227 -9.37 2.87 11.42
N SER A 228 -8.98 3.81 10.54
CA SER A 228 -9.40 5.22 10.66
C SER A 228 -9.53 5.97 9.34
N GLY A 229 -9.12 5.38 8.21
CA GLY A 229 -9.27 6.00 6.90
C GLY A 229 -10.54 5.57 6.17
N ASN A 230 -10.78 6.21 5.04
CA ASN A 230 -11.90 5.90 4.16
C ASN A 230 -11.57 4.70 3.26
N ILE A 231 -12.61 3.97 2.89
CA ILE A 231 -12.55 2.90 1.88
C ILE A 231 -13.38 3.35 0.69
N LEU A 232 -12.76 3.44 -0.48
CA LEU A 232 -13.44 3.72 -1.75
C LEU A 232 -13.12 2.60 -2.73
N LEU A 233 -14.13 1.80 -3.07
CA LEU A 233 -13.99 0.70 -4.03
C LEU A 233 -14.91 0.96 -5.22
N LYS A 234 -14.34 0.88 -6.42
CA LYS A 234 -15.06 1.05 -7.68
C LYS A 234 -14.95 -0.18 -8.55
N GLU A 235 -16.01 -0.46 -9.29
CA GLU A 235 -16.07 -1.60 -10.21
C GLU A 235 -15.74 -2.92 -9.49
N VAL A 236 -16.38 -3.18 -8.35
CA VAL A 236 -16.27 -4.46 -7.64
C VAL A 236 -17.13 -5.51 -8.34
N ILE A 237 -16.51 -6.63 -8.73
CA ILE A 237 -17.17 -7.80 -9.31
C ILE A 237 -16.94 -8.95 -8.34
N GLY A 238 -17.90 -9.22 -7.45
CA GLY A 238 -17.66 -10.22 -6.43
C GLY A 238 -18.52 -10.15 -5.19
N SER A 239 -17.92 -10.55 -4.07
CA SER A 239 -18.52 -10.60 -2.75
C SER A 239 -17.49 -10.23 -1.69
N GLY A 240 -17.90 -10.02 -0.44
CA GLY A 240 -16.94 -9.87 0.65
C GLY A 240 -17.31 -8.87 1.74
N GLU A 241 -16.32 -8.52 2.53
CA GLU A 241 -16.47 -7.70 3.72
C GLU A 241 -15.59 -6.45 3.69
N MET A 242 -16.21 -5.29 3.97
CA MET A 242 -15.57 -3.99 4.05
C MET A 242 -15.79 -3.40 5.45
N LYS A 243 -14.70 -3.09 6.17
CA LYS A 243 -14.73 -2.62 7.57
C LYS A 243 -13.95 -1.33 7.76
N ALA A 244 -14.58 -0.31 8.36
CA ALA A 244 -13.91 0.93 8.75
C ALA A 244 -14.16 1.28 10.21
N GLY A 245 -13.12 1.66 10.95
CA GLY A 245 -13.27 2.14 12.32
C GLY A 245 -13.90 3.54 12.37
N SER A 246 -13.23 4.53 11.81
CA SER A 246 -13.65 5.95 11.90
C SER A 246 -13.75 6.67 10.53
N GLY A 247 -13.99 5.91 9.46
CA GLY A 247 -14.03 6.41 8.09
C GLY A 247 -15.30 6.01 7.35
N ASN A 248 -15.52 6.66 6.21
CA ASN A 248 -16.62 6.34 5.31
C ASN A 248 -16.25 5.17 4.40
N ILE A 249 -17.24 4.37 4.04
CA ILE A 249 -17.12 3.30 3.04
C ILE A 249 -18.01 3.64 1.85
N LYS A 250 -17.44 3.70 0.65
CA LYS A 250 -18.20 3.75 -0.61
C LYS A 250 -17.80 2.57 -1.49
N VAL A 251 -18.78 1.80 -1.94
CA VAL A 251 -18.60 0.66 -2.83
C VAL A 251 -19.55 0.78 -4.02
N GLU A 252 -18.98 0.68 -5.22
CA GLU A 252 -19.73 0.55 -6.48
C GLU A 252 -19.51 -0.88 -6.99
N ALA A 253 -20.54 -1.72 -6.91
CA ALA A 253 -20.50 -3.14 -7.23
C ALA A 253 -21.41 -3.45 -8.44
N PRO A 254 -20.93 -3.25 -9.69
CA PRO A 254 -21.71 -3.55 -10.89
C PRO A 254 -22.05 -5.04 -11.06
N GLU A 255 -21.42 -5.94 -10.31
CA GLU A 255 -21.78 -7.36 -10.28
C GLU A 255 -21.55 -7.92 -8.87
N VAL A 256 -22.56 -8.59 -8.32
CA VAL A 256 -22.51 -9.20 -6.99
C VAL A 256 -22.64 -10.71 -7.13
N THR A 257 -21.59 -11.44 -6.72
CA THR A 257 -21.53 -12.91 -6.89
C THR A 257 -21.80 -13.68 -5.60
N GLY A 258 -22.04 -12.97 -4.49
CA GLY A 258 -22.22 -13.54 -3.16
C GLY A 258 -22.43 -12.45 -2.10
N ASP A 259 -22.39 -12.82 -0.83
CA ASP A 259 -22.73 -11.92 0.26
C ASP A 259 -21.81 -10.69 0.35
N ILE A 260 -22.40 -9.54 0.67
CA ILE A 260 -21.69 -8.29 0.91
C ILE A 260 -21.97 -7.82 2.33
N ALA A 261 -20.92 -7.58 3.11
CA ALA A 261 -21.00 -6.99 4.44
C ALA A 261 -20.21 -5.67 4.49
N ILE A 262 -20.87 -4.58 4.87
CA ILE A 262 -20.22 -3.27 5.04
C ILE A 262 -20.45 -2.78 6.47
N CYS A 263 -19.38 -2.64 7.25
CA CYS A 263 -19.46 -2.26 8.65
C CYS A 263 -18.62 -1.02 8.95
N THR A 264 -19.22 -0.01 9.59
CA THR A 264 -18.51 1.15 10.13
C THR A 264 -18.78 1.29 11.63
N ASN A 265 -17.77 1.63 12.46
CA ASN A 265 -18.07 2.04 13.84
C ASN A 265 -18.49 3.51 13.87
N SER A 266 -17.78 4.38 13.16
CA SER A 266 -18.11 5.79 12.99
C SER A 266 -17.83 6.21 11.55
N GLY A 267 -18.87 6.67 10.85
CA GLY A 267 -18.80 7.01 9.43
C GLY A 267 -19.98 6.47 8.65
N ASN A 268 -20.20 7.04 7.48
CA ASN A 268 -21.29 6.64 6.58
C ASN A 268 -20.84 5.48 5.69
N SER A 269 -21.77 4.59 5.35
CA SER A 269 -21.58 3.55 4.33
C SER A 269 -22.53 3.78 3.16
N SER A 270 -22.01 3.56 1.95
CA SER A 270 -22.77 3.65 0.70
C SER A 270 -22.43 2.47 -0.21
N LEU A 271 -23.46 1.85 -0.77
CA LEU A 271 -23.35 0.74 -1.70
C LEU A 271 -24.24 0.99 -2.92
N GLU A 272 -23.65 0.93 -4.11
CA GLU A 272 -24.37 0.94 -5.39
C GLU A 272 -24.30 -0.48 -5.99
N ILE A 273 -25.46 -1.05 -6.36
CA ILE A 273 -25.62 -2.42 -6.88
C ILE A 273 -26.51 -2.44 -8.13
N PRO A 274 -26.57 -3.54 -8.91
CA PRO A 274 -27.38 -3.60 -10.13
C PRO A 274 -28.88 -3.52 -9.85
N ALA A 275 -29.61 -2.83 -10.74
CA ALA A 275 -31.05 -2.65 -10.63
C ALA A 275 -31.89 -3.95 -10.67
N ASP A 276 -31.37 -5.00 -11.29
CA ASP A 276 -32.03 -6.30 -11.43
C ASP A 276 -31.60 -7.32 -10.35
N LEU A 277 -30.70 -6.95 -9.44
CA LEU A 277 -30.25 -7.84 -8.36
C LEU A 277 -31.40 -8.11 -7.38
N SER A 278 -31.73 -9.39 -7.20
CA SER A 278 -32.56 -9.86 -6.07
C SER A 278 -31.65 -10.28 -4.91
N PHE A 279 -32.00 -9.89 -3.68
CA PHE A 279 -31.16 -10.12 -2.50
C PHE A 279 -31.95 -10.07 -1.21
N HIS A 280 -31.39 -10.64 -0.15
CA HIS A 280 -31.84 -10.41 1.21
C HIS A 280 -31.08 -9.21 1.79
N PHE A 281 -31.79 -8.21 2.31
CA PHE A 281 -31.20 -7.01 2.87
C PHE A 281 -31.36 -6.94 4.37
N ARG A 282 -30.27 -6.57 5.05
CA ARG A 282 -30.29 -6.19 6.47
C ARG A 282 -29.44 -4.95 6.69
N ALA A 283 -29.99 -3.96 7.37
CA ALA A 283 -29.26 -2.79 7.78
C ALA A 283 -29.55 -2.39 9.23
N ASP A 284 -28.49 -1.98 9.92
CA ASP A 284 -28.52 -1.53 11.30
C ASP A 284 -27.70 -0.23 11.45
N THR A 285 -28.26 0.79 12.10
CA THR A 285 -27.53 2.00 12.49
C THR A 285 -27.81 2.41 13.93
N GLY A 286 -26.77 2.79 14.68
CA GLY A 286 -26.93 3.21 16.08
C GLY A 286 -27.52 4.61 16.24
N SER A 287 -27.06 5.57 15.43
CA SER A 287 -27.42 7.00 15.55
C SER A 287 -27.70 7.72 14.24
N GLY A 288 -27.70 7.01 13.10
CA GLY A 288 -28.02 7.58 11.78
C GLY A 288 -29.35 7.09 11.21
N ASN A 289 -29.50 7.27 9.90
CA ASN A 289 -30.65 6.79 9.14
C ASN A 289 -30.23 5.78 8.07
N ILE A 290 -31.20 4.96 7.66
CA ILE A 290 -31.08 4.05 6.52
C ILE A 290 -31.75 4.74 5.32
N TYR A 291 -31.05 4.85 4.19
CA TYR A 291 -31.53 5.42 2.95
C TYR A 291 -31.50 4.37 1.84
N THR A 292 -32.64 4.15 1.20
CA THR A 292 -32.81 3.17 0.11
C THR A 292 -33.95 3.60 -0.81
N ASP A 293 -33.92 3.14 -2.06
CA ASP A 293 -34.96 3.30 -3.09
C ASP A 293 -35.99 2.14 -3.11
N PHE A 294 -35.78 1.09 -2.30
CA PHE A 294 -36.67 -0.07 -2.18
C PHE A 294 -37.33 -0.17 -0.79
N GLU A 295 -37.50 0.94 -0.10
CA GLU A 295 -38.12 1.03 1.25
C GLU A 295 -39.49 0.35 1.38
N ASN A 296 -40.29 0.29 0.30
CA ASN A 296 -41.59 -0.38 0.29
C ASN A 296 -41.52 -1.92 0.38
N GLN A 297 -40.34 -2.51 0.18
CA GLN A 297 -40.09 -3.95 0.27
C GLN A 297 -39.51 -4.36 1.64
N LEU A 298 -39.21 -3.39 2.51
CA LEU A 298 -38.54 -3.63 3.78
C LEU A 298 -39.48 -3.45 4.97
N SER A 299 -39.19 -4.17 6.04
CA SER A 299 -39.75 -3.93 7.37
C SER A 299 -38.77 -3.11 8.20
N PHE A 300 -39.22 -1.99 8.75
CA PHE A 300 -38.42 -1.16 9.66
C PHE A 300 -38.92 -1.24 11.09
N ASN A 301 -38.00 -1.16 12.05
CA ASN A 301 -38.38 -0.99 13.44
C ASN A 301 -38.98 0.42 13.68
N LYS A 302 -39.58 0.65 14.86
CA LYS A 302 -40.22 1.94 15.21
C LYS A 302 -39.27 3.15 15.13
N LYS A 303 -37.96 2.93 15.26
CA LYS A 303 -36.95 4.00 15.22
C LYS A 303 -36.42 4.27 13.82
N GLY A 304 -36.72 3.41 12.83
CA GLY A 304 -36.17 3.49 11.48
C GLY A 304 -34.68 3.18 11.38
N ASN A 305 -34.08 2.64 12.45
CA ASN A 305 -32.63 2.42 12.55
C ASN A 305 -32.23 0.94 12.41
N HIS A 306 -33.22 0.08 12.14
CA HIS A 306 -33.06 -1.29 11.71
C HIS A 306 -34.07 -1.54 10.58
N GLY A 307 -33.60 -2.09 9.46
CA GLY A 307 -34.41 -2.44 8.30
C GLY A 307 -34.00 -3.81 7.76
N GLU A 308 -34.98 -4.65 7.46
CA GLU A 308 -34.74 -6.00 6.95
C GLU A 308 -35.85 -6.40 5.98
N GLY A 309 -35.50 -7.18 4.95
CA GLY A 309 -36.47 -7.71 4.00
C GLY A 309 -35.83 -8.27 2.74
N ASP A 310 -36.64 -8.92 1.94
CA ASP A 310 -36.25 -9.43 0.62
C ASP A 310 -36.56 -8.37 -0.44
N VAL A 311 -35.58 -8.10 -1.31
CA VAL A 311 -35.71 -7.19 -2.45
C VAL A 311 -35.77 -8.03 -3.73
N GLY A 312 -36.74 -7.75 -4.59
CA GLY A 312 -37.00 -8.55 -5.79
C GLY A 312 -37.62 -9.91 -5.44
N GLU A 313 -37.09 -11.01 -5.99
CA GLU A 313 -37.58 -12.35 -5.68
C GLU A 313 -37.07 -12.90 -4.33
N GLY A 314 -36.16 -12.20 -3.64
CA GLY A 314 -35.54 -12.68 -2.40
C GLY A 314 -34.59 -13.87 -2.56
N LYS A 315 -34.38 -14.34 -3.80
CA LYS A 315 -33.35 -15.34 -4.14
C LYS A 315 -32.07 -14.62 -4.50
N GLY A 316 -31.02 -14.77 -3.71
CA GLY A 316 -29.75 -14.13 -4.00
C GLY A 316 -28.83 -14.01 -2.79
N PRO A 317 -27.80 -13.15 -2.89
CA PRO A 317 -26.88 -12.90 -1.80
C PRO A 317 -27.56 -12.17 -0.64
N THR A 318 -26.92 -12.22 0.52
CA THR A 318 -27.25 -11.36 1.66
C THR A 318 -26.39 -10.10 1.60
N ILE A 319 -27.04 -8.94 1.66
CA ILE A 319 -26.39 -7.64 1.80
C ILE A 319 -26.64 -7.14 3.22
N THR A 320 -25.56 -7.06 4.00
CA THR A 320 -25.56 -6.54 5.37
C THR A 320 -24.83 -5.21 5.44
N MET A 321 -25.46 -4.20 6.02
CA MET A 321 -24.83 -2.90 6.24
C MET A 321 -25.02 -2.43 7.69
N GLU A 322 -23.92 -2.23 8.41
CA GLU A 322 -23.93 -1.82 9.81
C GLU A 322 -23.16 -0.51 10.00
N ALA A 323 -23.73 0.42 10.76
CA ALA A 323 -23.06 1.65 11.18
C ALA A 323 -23.28 1.92 12.66
N GLY A 324 -22.22 1.93 13.47
CA GLY A 324 -22.33 2.29 14.90
C GLY A 324 -22.82 3.73 15.07
N SER A 325 -22.21 4.66 14.34
CA SER A 325 -22.62 6.06 14.24
C SER A 325 -22.41 6.58 12.84
N GLY A 326 -23.49 6.69 12.06
CA GLY A 326 -23.46 7.13 10.68
C GLY A 326 -24.66 6.64 9.89
N ASN A 327 -24.81 7.17 8.68
CA ASN A 327 -25.88 6.78 7.78
C ASN A 327 -25.48 5.55 6.96
N VAL A 328 -26.47 4.72 6.67
CA VAL A 328 -26.38 3.63 5.71
C VAL A 328 -27.13 4.06 4.45
N ARG A 329 -26.51 3.97 3.28
CA ARG A 329 -27.16 4.22 1.99
C ARG A 329 -26.94 3.03 1.06
N ILE A 330 -28.00 2.57 0.42
CA ILE A 330 -27.94 1.58 -0.64
C ILE A 330 -28.85 2.00 -1.79
N GLU A 331 -28.37 1.88 -3.02
CA GLU A 331 -29.11 2.27 -4.22
C GLU A 331 -28.92 1.23 -5.32
N GLN A 332 -29.96 1.06 -6.13
CA GLN A 332 -29.95 0.25 -7.33
C GLN A 332 -29.66 1.14 -8.55
N ASN A 333 -28.63 0.82 -9.33
CA ASN A 333 -28.20 1.53 -10.54
C ASN A 333 -28.40 0.69 -11.82
#